data_AF-A0A7Y8FTX4-F1
#
_entry.id   AF-A0A7Y8FTX4-F1
#
_cell.length_a   1.000
_cell.length_b   1.000
_cell.length_c   1.000
_cell.angle_alpha   90.00
_cell.angle_beta   90.00
_cell.angle_gamma   90.00
#
_symmetry.space_group_name_H-M   'P 1'
#
loop_
_entity.id
_entity.type
_entity.pdbx_description
1 polymer ?
#
loop_
_entity_poly.entity_id
_entity_poly.type
_entity_poly.pdbx_seq_one_letter_code
_entity_poly.pdbx_strand_id
1 'polypeptide(L)' 'MAKAKRMYGCTECGATFPKWAGQCTECGAWNTLTETMIESGGAAAPTGRA' A
#
# COMPACT_ATOMS: atom_id res chain seq x y z
N MET A 1 9.18 7.41 -17.79
CA MET A 1 8.36 6.22 -17.47
C MET A 1 8.52 5.92 -15.99
N ALA A 2 7.59 6.37 -15.14
CA ALA A 2 7.68 6.13 -13.70
C ALA A 2 7.45 4.64 -13.45
N LYS A 3 8.47 3.94 -12.94
CA LYS A 3 8.42 2.51 -12.66
C LYS A 3 7.37 2.29 -11.57
N ALA A 4 6.21 1.75 -11.93
CA ALA A 4 5.16 1.46 -10.96
C ALA A 4 5.74 0.56 -9.87
N LYS A 5 5.73 1.05 -8.63
CA LYS A 5 6.27 0.31 -7.50
C LYS A 5 5.12 -0.41 -6.84
N ARG A 6 5.17 -1.74 -6.88
CA ARG A 6 4.20 -2.57 -6.15
C ARG A 6 4.52 -2.47 -4.66
N MET A 7 3.52 -2.17 -3.86
CA MET A 7 3.55 -2.13 -2.41
C MET A 7 2.49 -3.11 -1.88
N TYR A 8 2.62 -3.55 -0.65
CA TYR A 8 1.71 -4.52 -0.03
C TYR A 8 1.16 -3.92 1.26
N GLY A 9 -0.11 -3.55 1.27
CA GLY A 9 -0.80 -3.00 2.44
C GLY A 9 -1.42 -4.10 3.29
N CYS A 10 -1.28 -4.04 4.61
CA CYS A 10 -1.97 -4.92 5.55
C CYS A 10 -3.38 -4.38 5.80
N THR A 11 -4.39 -5.22 5.61
CA THR A 11 -5.81 -4.87 5.81
C THR A 11 -6.22 -4.79 7.28
N GLU A 12 -5.44 -5.38 8.20
CA GLU A 12 -5.76 -5.37 9.63
C GLU A 12 -5.21 -4.13 10.35
N CYS A 13 -3.97 -3.73 10.04
CA CYS A 13 -3.30 -2.63 10.73
C CYS A 13 -2.98 -1.43 9.83
N GLY A 14 -3.12 -1.55 8.51
CA GLY A 14 -2.77 -0.50 7.55
C GLY A 14 -1.28 -0.40 7.22
N ALA A 15 -0.43 -1.26 7.77
CA ALA A 15 1.01 -1.26 7.50
C ALA A 15 1.32 -1.54 6.03
N THR A 16 2.28 -0.83 5.44
CA THR A 16 2.64 -1.02 4.02
C THR A 16 4.07 -1.52 3.87
N PHE A 17 4.26 -2.54 3.01
CA PHE A 17 5.52 -3.23 2.81
C PHE A 17 5.94 -3.21 1.34
N PRO A 18 7.24 -3.09 1.04
CA PRO A 18 7.73 -3.12 -0.35
C PRO A 18 7.83 -4.53 -0.95
N LYS A 19 7.61 -5.58 -0.14
CA LYS A 19 7.67 -7.00 -0.54
C LYS A 19 6.59 -7.82 0.16
N TRP A 20 6.05 -8.83 -0.52
CA TRP A 20 5.11 -9.78 0.09
C TRP A 20 5.87 -10.72 1.04
N ALA A 21 5.44 -10.81 2.29
CA ALA A 21 5.98 -11.77 3.27
C ALA A 21 4.98 -12.84 3.73
N GLY A 22 3.69 -12.72 3.37
CA GLY A 22 2.62 -13.63 3.80
C GLY A 22 2.10 -13.33 5.21
N GLN A 23 3.00 -12.83 6.07
CA GLN A 23 2.72 -12.34 7.41
C GLN A 23 3.05 -10.84 7.52
N CYS A 24 2.18 -10.08 8.17
CA CYS A 24 2.43 -8.71 8.56
C CYS A 24 3.44 -8.66 9.72
N THR A 25 4.52 -7.88 9.59
CA THR A 25 5.52 -7.75 10.66
C THR A 25 5.12 -6.77 11.75
N GLU A 26 4.07 -5.97 11.54
CA GLU A 26 3.58 -5.00 12.52
C GLU A 26 2.55 -5.63 13.46
N CYS A 27 1.51 -6.29 12.92
CA CYS A 27 0.46 -6.92 13.72
C CYS A 27 0.59 -8.44 13.85
N GLY A 28 1.51 -9.08 13.12
CA GLY A 28 1.70 -10.55 13.15
C GLY A 28 0.64 -11.35 12.38
N ALA A 29 -0.35 -10.69 11.78
CA ALA A 29 -1.44 -11.35 11.06
C ALA A 29 -0.98 -11.98 9.73
N TRP A 30 -1.57 -13.12 9.38
CA TRP A 30 -1.28 -13.87 8.16
C TRP A 30 -2.37 -13.68 7.12
N ASN A 31 -2.03 -13.68 5.83
CA ASN A 31 -2.98 -13.51 4.71
C ASN A 31 -3.73 -12.16 4.68
N THR A 32 -3.21 -11.15 5.38
CA THR A 32 -3.81 -9.80 5.43
C THR A 32 -3.11 -8.82 4.49
N LEU A 33 -2.06 -9.25 3.79
CA LEU A 33 -1.28 -8.40 2.89
C LEU A 33 -1.93 -8.37 1.50
N THR A 34 -2.39 -7.19 1.08
CA THR A 34 -2.98 -6.90 -0.23
C THR A 34 -2.01 -6.10 -1.08
N GLU A 35 -1.88 -6.45 -2.36
CA GLU A 35 -1.10 -5.66 -3.31
C GLU A 35 -1.77 -4.31 -3.62
N THR A 36 -1.00 -3.24 -3.49
CA THR A 36 -1.39 -1.87 -3.82
C THR A 36 -0.37 -1.32 -4.81
N MET A 37 -0.85 -0.95 -5.99
CA MET A 37 -0.01 -0.31 -7.00
C MET A 37 0.10 1.17 -6.62
N ILE A 38 1.24 1.57 -6.05
CA ILE A 38 1.52 2.99 -5.87
C ILE A 38 2.07 3.48 -7.21
N GLU A 39 1.16 4.02 -8.00
CA GLU A 39 1.52 4.90 -9.09
C GLU A 39 2.22 6.10 -8.45
N SER A 40 3.52 6.23 -8.65
CA SER A 40 4.28 7.40 -8.23
C SER A 40 3.79 8.61 -9.04
N GLY A 41 2.66 9.18 -8.65
CA GLY A 41 2.01 10.29 -9.35
C GLY A 41 0.48 10.14 -9.36
N GLY A 42 -0.18 10.51 -8.24
CA GLY A 42 -1.63 10.68 -8.30
C GLY A 42 -2.43 10.43 -7.03
N ALA A 43 -1.92 10.70 -5.83
CA ALA A 43 -2.82 11.09 -4.75
C ALA A 43 -3.11 12.58 -4.92
N ALA A 44 -3.89 12.89 -5.97
CA ALA A 44 -4.60 14.15 -6.05
C ALA A 44 -5.52 14.20 -4.83
N ALA A 45 -5.07 14.90 -3.80
CA ALA A 45 -5.98 15.46 -2.83
C ALA A 45 -7.07 16.20 -3.62
N PRO A 46 -8.38 16.04 -3.30
CA PRO A 46 -9.37 16.99 -3.76
C PRO A 46 -9.13 18.32 -3.02
N THR A 47 -8.07 19.02 -3.43
CA THR A 47 -7.88 20.44 -3.14
C THR A 47 -8.71 21.20 -4.16
N GLY A 48 -9.77 21.85 -3.69
CA GLY A 48 -10.42 22.95 -4.41
C GLY A 48 -11.87 22.64 -4.79
N ARG A 49 -12.87 23.15 -4.06
CA ARG A 49 -13.37 24.54 -4.07
C ARG A 49 -14.28 24.84 -5.28
N ALA A 50 -15.59 24.73 -5.08
CA ALA A 50 -16.63 25.70 -5.52
C ALA A 50 -17.99 25.24 -4.98
#